data_AF-A0A6N9SLK3-F1
#
_entry.id   AF-A0A6N9SLK3-F1
#
_cell.length_a   1.000
_cell.length_b   1.000
_cell.length_c   1.000
_cell.angle_alpha   90.00
_cell.angle_beta   90.00
_cell.angle_gamma   90.00
#
_symmetry.space_group_name_H-M   'P 1'
#
loop_
_entity.id
_entity.type
_entity.pdbx_description
1 polymer ?
#
loop_
_entity_poly.entity_id
_entity_poly.type
_entity_poly.pdbx_seq_one_letter_code
_entity_poly.pdbx_strand_id
1 'polypeptide(L)' 'YDAIVLLSPKRRDDEALKAALRPLLGRIDIAAMREANLRASGNDASSSPEAVARWLWEKVGPK' A
#
# COMPACT_ATOMS: atom_id res chain seq x y z
N TYR A 1 -8.70 -4.09 10.12
CA TYR A 1 -8.20 -4.68 8.86
C TYR A 1 -6.74 -4.91 9.08
N ASP A 2 -6.33 -6.17 9.16
CA ASP A 2 -4.91 -6.53 9.20
C ASP A 2 -4.46 -6.84 7.78
N ALA A 3 -3.43 -6.13 7.32
CA ALA A 3 -2.83 -6.37 6.02
C ALA A 3 -1.65 -7.32 6.18
N ILE A 4 -1.59 -8.34 5.33
CA ILE A 4 -0.51 -9.31 5.30
C ILE A 4 0.20 -9.17 3.96
N VAL A 5 1.52 -9.03 4.00
CA VAL A 5 2.38 -9.09 2.81
C VAL A 5 2.94 -10.50 2.69
N LEU A 6 2.62 -11.18 1.60
CA LEU A 6 3.15 -12.51 1.29
C LEU A 6 4.30 -12.39 0.28
N LEU A 7 5.48 -12.87 0.66
CA LEU A 7 6.65 -12.94 -0.20
C LEU A 7 6.78 -14.33 -0.81
N SER A 8 7.07 -14.39 -2.11
CA SER A 8 7.37 -15.66 -2.78
C SER A 8 8.56 -16.36 -2.11
N PRO A 9 8.53 -17.70 -1.94
CA PRO A 9 9.67 -18.45 -1.40
C PRO A 9 10.99 -18.19 -2.13
N LYS A 10 10.94 -17.87 -3.43
CA LYS A 10 12.13 -17.54 -4.25
C LYS A 10 12.85 -16.27 -3.82
N ARG A 11 12.17 -15.38 -3.09
CA ARG A 11 12.71 -14.12 -2.54
C ARG A 11 12.82 -14.16 -1.02
N ARG A 12 12.71 -15.34 -0.42
CA ARG A 12 12.70 -15.48 1.05
C ARG A 12 13.97 -14.94 1.71
N ASP A 13 15.09 -14.85 0.99
CA ASP A 13 16.40 -14.39 1.50
C ASP A 13 16.81 -13.04 0.89
N ASP A 14 15.89 -12.37 0.17
CA ASP A 14 16.12 -11.04 -0.43
C ASP A 14 16.00 -9.95 0.65
N GLU A 15 17.10 -9.71 1.36
CA GLU A 15 17.13 -8.75 2.48
C GLU A 15 16.87 -7.31 2.02
N ALA A 16 17.30 -6.94 0.81
CA ALA A 16 17.01 -5.61 0.25
C ALA A 16 15.51 -5.40 0.06
N LEU A 17 14.82 -6.39 -0.52
CA LEU A 17 13.37 -6.36 -0.68
C LEU A 17 12.65 -6.30 0.68
N LYS A 18 13.05 -7.15 1.64
CA LYS A 18 12.46 -7.13 2.99
C LYS A 18 12.68 -5.79 3.68
N ALA A 19 13.88 -5.22 3.58
CA ALA A 19 14.21 -3.93 4.18
C ALA A 19 13.38 -2.79 3.58
N ALA A 20 13.12 -2.81 2.28
CA ALA A 20 12.27 -1.82 1.61
C ALA A 20 10.79 -1.92 2.01
N LEU A 21 10.27 -3.13 2.22
CA LEU A 21 8.85 -3.37 2.55
C LEU A 21 8.53 -3.22 4.03
N ARG A 22 9.49 -3.56 4.92
CA ARG A 22 9.32 -3.52 6.39
C ARG A 22 8.74 -2.20 6.90
N PRO A 23 9.23 -1.01 6.47
CA PRO A 23 8.69 0.25 6.93
C PRO A 23 7.22 0.47 6.59
N LEU A 24 6.67 -0.22 5.59
CA LEU A 24 5.28 -0.07 5.14
C LEU A 24 4.30 -0.88 6.00
N LEU A 25 4.77 -1.87 6.74
CA LEU A 25 3.94 -2.74 7.57
C LEU A 25 3.31 -1.92 8.71
N GLY A 26 1.97 -1.91 8.77
CA GLY A 26 1.21 -1.16 9.77
C GLY A 26 1.15 0.35 9.55
N ARG A 27 1.70 0.88 8.45
CA ARG A 27 1.65 2.33 8.16
C ARG A 27 0.29 2.82 7.68
N ILE A 28 -0.48 1.94 7.06
CA ILE A 28 -1.79 2.29 6.54
C ILE A 28 -2.83 1.90 7.58
N ASP A 29 -3.35 2.92 8.28
CA ASP A 29 -4.44 2.69 9.22
C ASP A 29 -5.75 2.35 8.50
N ILE A 30 -6.73 1.86 9.27
CA ILE A 30 -8.03 1.42 8.74
C ILE A 30 -8.80 2.56 8.06
N ALA A 31 -8.66 3.81 8.52
CA ALA A 31 -9.36 4.94 7.95
C ALA A 31 -8.79 5.29 6.58
N ALA A 32 -7.46 5.33 6.46
CA ALA A 32 -6.76 5.54 5.20
C ALA A 32 -7.06 4.44 4.18
N MET A 33 -7.09 3.16 4.59
CA MET A 33 -7.48 2.06 3.70
C MET A 33 -8.92 2.17 3.20
N ARG A 34 -9.87 2.54 4.08
CA ARG A 34 -11.28 2.71 3.70
C ARG A 34 -11.44 3.85 2.69
N GLU A 35 -10.74 4.96 2.89
CA GLU A 35 -10.77 6.09 1.95
C GLU A 35 -10.13 5.70 0.61
N ALA A 36 -9.04 4.94 0.61
CA ALA A 36 -8.43 4.41 -0.62
C ALA A 36 -9.44 3.55 -1.41
N ASN A 37 -10.11 2.61 -0.74
CA ASN A 37 -11.12 1.75 -1.37
C ASN A 37 -12.32 2.55 -1.91
N LEU A 38 -12.76 3.59 -1.20
CA LEU A 38 -13.83 4.46 -1.68
C LEU A 38 -13.41 5.21 -2.95
N ARG A 39 -12.19 5.78 -2.97
CA ARG A 39 -11.65 6.46 -4.15
C ARG A 39 -11.51 5.50 -5.34
N ALA A 40 -11.08 4.27 -5.09
CA ALA A 40 -10.95 3.25 -6.13
C ALA A 40 -12.30 2.72 -6.68
N SER A 41 -13.42 3.04 -6.04
CA SER A 41 -14.75 2.56 -6.46
C SER A 41 -15.40 3.41 -7.57
N GLY A 42 -14.81 4.56 -7.90
CA GLY A 42 -15.27 5.40 -9.01
C GLY A 42 -14.90 4.84 -10.39
N ASN A 43 -15.38 5.50 -11.45
CA ASN A 43 -15.21 5.06 -12.84
C ASN A 43 -14.44 6.08 -13.70
N ASP A 44 -13.62 6.92 -13.07
CA ASP A 44 -12.81 7.93 -13.74
C ASP A 44 -11.30 7.68 -13.57
N ALA A 45 -10.48 8.47 -14.26
CA ALA A 45 -9.03 8.34 -14.21
C ALA A 45 -8.43 8.57 -12.80
N SER A 46 -9.14 9.30 -11.92
CA SER A 46 -8.71 9.52 -10.54
C SER A 46 -8.97 8.32 -9.63
N SER A 47 -9.84 7.41 -10.09
CA SER A 47 -10.22 6.18 -9.42
C SER A 47 -9.33 4.99 -9.81
N SER A 48 -8.34 5.17 -10.72
CA SER A 48 -7.45 4.09 -11.12
C SER A 48 -6.60 3.60 -9.93
N PRO A 49 -6.24 2.31 -9.87
CA PRO A 49 -5.38 1.78 -8.82
C PRO A 49 -4.06 2.54 -8.65
N GLU A 50 -3.44 2.99 -9.76
CA GLU A 50 -2.20 3.76 -9.74
C GLU A 50 -2.40 5.17 -9.17
N ALA A 51 -3.51 5.83 -9.53
CA ALA A 51 -3.84 7.15 -9.01
C ALA A 51 -4.11 7.10 -7.49
N VAL A 52 -4.88 6.10 -7.05
CA VAL A 52 -5.18 5.87 -5.63
C VAL A 52 -3.93 5.49 -4.85
N ALA A 53 -3.06 4.63 -5.40
CA ALA A 53 -1.81 4.25 -4.75
C ALA A 53 -0.88 5.46 -4.55
N ARG A 54 -0.76 6.33 -5.56
CA ARG A 54 0.03 7.58 -5.44
C ARG A 54 -0.56 8.51 -4.39
N TRP A 55 -1.87 8.72 -4.41
CA TRP A 55 -2.55 9.52 -3.39
C TRP A 55 -2.34 8.95 -1.98
N LEU A 56 -2.46 7.64 -1.81
CA LEU A 56 -2.25 6.99 -0.52
C LEU A 56 -0.80 7.15 -0.05
N TRP A 57 0.17 7.04 -0.97
CA TRP A 57 1.58 7.25 -0.69
C TRP A 57 1.86 8.66 -0.17
N GLU A 58 1.32 9.71 -0.80
CA GLU A 58 1.45 11.09 -0.31
C GLU A 58 0.87 11.27 1.10
N LYS A 59 -0.13 10.46 1.47
CA LYS A 59 -0.80 10.53 2.78
C LYS A 59 -0.05 9.79 3.89
N VAL A 60 0.55 8.63 3.60
CA VAL A 60 1.14 7.71 4.61
C VAL A 60 2.64 7.51 4.51
N GLY A 61 3.24 8.00 3.41
CA GLY A 61 4.65 7.89 3.11
C GLY A 61 5.54 8.55 4.19
N PRO A 62 6.80 8.13 4.29
CA PRO A 62 7.77 8.85 5.11
C PRO A 62 7.93 10.30 4.60
N LYS A 63 8.05 11.25 5.52
CA LYS A 63 8.47 12.62 5.20
C LYS A 63 9.97 12.65 4.94
#